data_AF-A0A317UPX7-F1
#
_entry.id   AF-A0A317UPX7-F1
#
_cell.length_a   1.000
_cell.length_b   1.000
_cell.length_c   1.000
_cell.angle_alpha   90.00
_cell.angle_beta   90.00
_cell.angle_gamma   90.00
#
_symmetry.space_group_name_H-M   'P 1'
#
loop_
_entity.id
_entity.type
_entity.pdbx_description
1 polymer ?
#
loop_
_entity_poly.entity_id
_entity_poly.type
_entity_poly.pdbx_seq_one_letter_code
_entity_poly.pdbx_strand_id
1 'polypeptide(L)'
;MGDATQVQPQTTFPNHHRPYYSYMVQTIETRGSYCCWLVTAATRDDMIYFFKGFIKYSKTSNVGITNLRPIHLAWWTFDAPERQNIWNLVQRIYRTTFSPHVEELTQSRGKITIRLLDDSSWLILPCQDVSLGGHFD
;
A
#
# COMPACT_ATOMS: atom_id res chain seq x y z
N MET A 1 32.99 -37.82 12.38
CA MET A 1 32.57 -36.94 11.27
C MET A 1 31.25 -36.32 11.70
N GLY A 2 31.30 -35.08 12.20
CA GLY A 2 30.14 -34.38 12.75
C GLY A 2 29.39 -33.66 11.65
N ASP A 3 28.09 -33.94 11.56
CA ASP A 3 27.16 -33.30 10.65
C ASP A 3 26.82 -31.91 11.20
N ALA A 4 27.36 -30.87 10.56
CA ALA A 4 27.09 -29.48 10.92
C ALA A 4 25.91 -28.98 10.09
N THR A 5 24.70 -29.39 10.48
CA THR A 5 23.47 -28.75 10.01
C THR A 5 23.46 -27.32 10.58
N GLN A 6 23.90 -26.35 9.79
CA GLN A 6 23.71 -24.93 10.11
C GLN A 6 22.22 -24.62 10.01
N VAL A 7 21.54 -24.68 11.15
CA VAL A 7 20.25 -24.04 11.33
C VAL A 7 20.51 -22.53 11.31
N GLN A 8 20.21 -21.88 10.18
CA GLN A 8 20.14 -20.44 10.13
C GLN A 8 19.15 -19.98 11.20
N PRO A 9 19.53 -19.10 12.13
CA PRO A 9 18.56 -18.52 13.03
C PRO A 9 17.59 -17.70 12.20
N GLN A 10 16.32 -18.12 12.18
CA GLN A 10 15.21 -17.27 11.76
C GLN A 10 15.34 -15.98 12.57
N THR A 11 15.71 -14.89 11.92
CA THR A 11 15.65 -13.56 12.52
C THR A 11 14.18 -13.27 12.79
N THR A 12 13.75 -13.63 14.00
CA THR A 12 12.51 -13.17 14.59
C THR A 12 12.67 -11.68 14.81
N PHE A 13 12.24 -10.89 13.81
CA PHE A 13 12.08 -9.46 13.99
C PHE A 13 11.16 -9.28 15.20
N PRO A 14 11.60 -8.56 16.26
CA PRO A 14 10.77 -8.36 17.43
C PRO A 14 9.44 -7.76 16.99
N ASN A 15 8.37 -8.29 17.58
CA ASN A 15 6.97 -7.93 17.38
C ASN A 15 6.72 -6.49 17.88
N HIS A 16 7.42 -5.54 17.30
CA HIS A 16 7.24 -4.13 17.57
C HIS A 16 6.10 -3.65 16.70
N HIS A 17 5.11 -3.01 17.35
CA HIS A 17 4.09 -2.17 16.73
C HIS A 17 4.74 -0.96 16.03
N ARG A 18 5.60 -1.21 15.04
CA ARG A 18 6.18 -0.19 14.19
C ARG A 18 5.23 0.03 13.03
N PRO A 19 5.09 1.28 12.57
CA PRO A 19 4.33 1.53 11.37
C PRO A 19 4.89 0.73 10.19
N TYR A 20 4.00 0.24 9.35
CA TYR A 20 4.34 -0.43 8.11
C TYR A 20 4.25 0.57 6.97
N TYR A 21 5.23 0.59 6.07
CA TYR A 21 5.31 1.58 5.00
C TYR A 21 5.14 0.95 3.62
N SER A 22 4.54 1.65 2.68
CA SER A 22 4.48 1.21 1.28
C SER A 22 4.51 2.40 0.35
N TYR A 23 5.15 2.23 -0.79
CA TYR A 23 5.02 3.14 -1.91
C TYR A 23 3.83 2.75 -2.79
N MET A 24 3.07 3.76 -3.22
CA MET A 24 2.19 3.66 -4.37
C MET A 24 2.70 4.62 -5.44
N VAL A 25 3.15 4.08 -6.56
CA VAL A 25 3.64 4.82 -7.71
C VAL A 25 2.49 4.97 -8.70
N GLN A 26 2.04 6.20 -8.87
CA GLN A 26 1.07 6.56 -9.89
C GLN A 26 1.80 6.79 -11.22
N THR A 27 1.39 6.07 -12.24
CA THR A 27 1.80 6.31 -13.63
C THR A 27 0.73 7.13 -14.34
N ILE A 28 1.15 8.24 -14.96
CA ILE A 28 0.30 9.10 -15.79
C ILE A 28 0.72 8.89 -17.24
N GLU A 29 0.10 7.90 -17.91
CA GLU A 29 0.46 7.49 -19.28
C GLU A 29 0.52 8.68 -20.26
N THR A 30 -0.35 9.66 -20.10
CA THR A 30 -0.49 10.79 -21.04
C THR A 30 0.62 11.83 -20.94
N ARG A 31 1.48 11.80 -19.90
CA ARG A 31 2.47 12.87 -19.64
C ARG A 31 3.89 12.39 -19.37
N GLY A 32 4.15 11.09 -19.34
CA GLY A 32 5.46 10.56 -18.92
C GLY A 32 5.86 11.00 -17.50
N SER A 33 4.85 11.35 -16.67
CA SER A 33 5.04 11.84 -15.31
C SER A 33 4.58 10.76 -14.34
N TYR A 34 5.32 10.60 -13.25
CA TYR A 34 4.97 9.72 -12.15
C TYR A 34 4.80 10.52 -10.87
N CYS A 35 3.96 10.03 -9.97
CA CYS A 35 3.83 10.58 -8.62
C CYS A 35 4.03 9.45 -7.61
N CYS A 36 4.81 9.69 -6.57
CA CYS A 36 5.03 8.71 -5.50
C CYS A 36 4.21 9.09 -4.27
N TRP A 37 3.44 8.14 -3.76
CA TRP A 37 2.66 8.29 -2.54
C TRP A 37 3.22 7.35 -1.47
N LEU A 38 3.52 7.89 -0.30
CA LEU A 38 3.86 7.11 0.88
C LEU A 38 2.59 6.76 1.64
N VAL A 39 2.35 5.45 1.79
CA VAL A 39 1.33 4.90 2.67
C VAL A 39 2.00 4.45 3.96
N THR A 40 1.48 4.90 5.08
CA THR A 40 1.90 4.48 6.42
C THR A 40 0.71 3.83 7.10
N ALA A 41 0.89 2.59 7.55
CA ALA A 41 -0.10 1.82 8.29
C ALA A 41 0.37 1.57 9.72
N ALA A 42 -0.56 1.44 10.66
CA ALA A 42 -0.21 1.07 12.05
C ALA A 42 0.42 -0.32 12.13
N THR A 43 -0.01 -1.26 11.27
CA THR A 43 0.48 -2.63 11.19
C THR A 43 0.56 -3.12 9.75
N ARG A 44 1.25 -4.26 9.53
CA ARG A 44 1.26 -4.97 8.24
C ARG A 44 -0.15 -5.39 7.81
N ASP A 45 -0.97 -5.87 8.75
CA ASP A 45 -2.33 -6.33 8.45
C ASP A 45 -3.23 -5.18 8.03
N ASP A 46 -3.09 -4.01 8.67
CA ASP A 46 -3.80 -2.80 8.24
C ASP A 46 -3.40 -2.38 6.82
N MET A 47 -2.12 -2.52 6.46
CA MET A 47 -1.64 -2.26 5.09
C MET A 47 -2.27 -3.24 4.09
N ILE A 48 -2.32 -4.53 4.42
CA ILE A 48 -2.95 -5.54 3.57
C ILE A 48 -4.43 -5.24 3.38
N TYR A 49 -5.12 -4.91 4.47
CA TYR A 49 -6.53 -4.59 4.45
C TYR A 49 -6.82 -3.36 3.60
N PHE A 50 -6.01 -2.30 3.76
CA PHE A 50 -6.06 -1.13 2.90
C PHE A 50 -5.91 -1.49 1.42
N PHE A 51 -4.91 -2.29 1.04
CA PHE A 51 -4.68 -2.64 -0.35
C PHE A 51 -5.76 -3.54 -0.95
N LYS A 52 -6.39 -4.43 -0.15
CA LYS A 52 -7.61 -5.15 -0.57
C LYS A 52 -8.74 -4.18 -0.89
N GLY A 53 -8.95 -3.19 -0.02
CA GLY A 53 -9.89 -2.10 -0.27
C GLY A 53 -9.53 -1.27 -1.50
N PHE A 54 -8.25 -1.01 -1.73
CA PHE A 54 -7.78 -0.25 -2.89
C PHE A 54 -8.05 -0.98 -4.22
N ILE A 55 -7.83 -2.30 -4.27
CA ILE A 55 -8.20 -3.17 -5.41
C ILE A 55 -9.71 -3.16 -5.66
N LYS A 56 -10.53 -3.20 -4.60
CA LYS A 56 -11.99 -3.12 -4.73
C LYS A 56 -12.43 -1.74 -5.20
N TYR A 57 -11.81 -0.69 -4.67
CA TYR A 57 -12.09 0.69 -5.05
C TYR A 57 -11.78 0.96 -6.52
N SER A 58 -10.67 0.43 -7.04
CA SER A 58 -10.30 0.60 -8.45
C SER A 58 -11.31 -0.02 -9.42
N LYS A 59 -12.13 -0.98 -8.96
CA LYS A 59 -13.21 -1.60 -9.73
C LYS A 59 -14.53 -0.84 -9.64
N THR A 60 -14.60 0.20 -8.81
CA THR A 60 -15.79 1.06 -8.71
C THR A 60 -15.89 1.95 -9.94
N SER A 61 -17.10 2.23 -10.42
CA SER A 61 -17.29 3.10 -11.58
C SER A 61 -16.75 4.52 -11.32
N ASN A 62 -16.17 5.12 -12.37
CA ASN A 62 -15.74 6.53 -12.40
C ASN A 62 -14.67 6.94 -11.37
N VAL A 63 -13.87 6.02 -10.84
CA VAL A 63 -12.76 6.39 -9.93
C VAL A 63 -11.45 6.72 -10.64
N GLY A 64 -11.29 6.31 -11.90
CA GLY A 64 -10.12 6.62 -12.73
C GLY A 64 -8.80 5.97 -12.29
N ILE A 65 -8.84 4.99 -11.38
CA ILE A 65 -7.68 4.23 -10.92
C ILE A 65 -7.75 2.85 -11.56
N THR A 66 -6.74 2.46 -12.33
CA THR A 66 -6.71 1.20 -13.09
C THR A 66 -5.34 0.52 -12.97
N ASN A 67 -5.26 -0.73 -13.46
CA ASN A 67 -4.00 -1.46 -13.61
C ASN A 67 -3.14 -1.51 -12.34
N LEU A 68 -3.76 -1.77 -11.18
CA LEU A 68 -3.03 -1.98 -9.93
C LEU A 68 -2.14 -3.20 -10.07
N ARG A 69 -0.85 -3.04 -9.78
CA ARG A 69 0.16 -4.11 -9.82
C ARG A 69 0.93 -4.08 -8.50
N PRO A 70 0.70 -5.04 -7.60
CA PRO A 70 1.58 -5.26 -6.47
C PRO A 70 2.87 -5.92 -6.96
N ILE A 71 4.03 -5.30 -6.70
CA ILE A 71 5.34 -5.95 -6.91
C ILE A 71 5.69 -6.73 -5.64
N HIS A 72 5.56 -6.06 -4.51
CA HIS A 72 5.63 -6.61 -3.16
C HIS A 72 4.82 -5.71 -2.23
N LEU A 73 4.56 -6.11 -0.98
CA LEU A 73 3.64 -5.36 -0.12
C LEU A 73 4.08 -3.91 0.14
N ALA A 74 5.38 -3.64 0.05
CA ALA A 74 5.94 -2.28 0.17
C ALA A 74 5.99 -1.45 -1.13
N TRP A 75 5.57 -1.99 -2.28
CA TRP A 75 5.62 -1.29 -3.57
C TRP A 75 4.49 -1.70 -4.52
N TRP A 76 3.66 -0.72 -4.84
CA TRP A 76 2.52 -0.85 -5.72
C TRP A 76 2.60 0.17 -6.85
N THR A 77 2.23 -0.24 -8.05
CA THR A 77 2.07 0.68 -9.18
C THR A 77 0.64 0.67 -9.67
N PHE A 78 0.13 1.79 -10.16
CA PHE A 78 -1.21 1.90 -10.72
C PHE A 78 -1.30 3.05 -11.71
N ASP A 79 -2.21 2.93 -12.67
CA ASP A 79 -2.50 4.00 -13.61
C ASP A 79 -3.61 4.89 -13.05
N ALA A 80 -3.40 6.20 -13.11
CA ALA A 80 -4.45 7.18 -12.87
C ALA A 80 -4.16 8.47 -13.63
N PRO A 81 -5.14 9.06 -14.34
CA PRO A 81 -4.92 10.21 -15.21
C PRO A 81 -4.58 11.48 -14.42
N GLU A 82 -5.05 11.59 -13.18
CA GLU A 82 -4.87 12.78 -12.37
C GLU A 82 -4.46 12.46 -10.93
N ARG A 83 -3.64 13.33 -10.32
CA ARG A 83 -3.34 13.26 -8.88
C ARG A 83 -4.60 13.35 -8.01
N GLN A 84 -5.65 13.98 -8.54
CA GLN A 84 -6.93 14.14 -7.86
C GLN A 84 -7.61 12.80 -7.58
N ASN A 85 -7.34 11.75 -8.37
CA ASN A 85 -7.92 10.41 -8.14
C ASN A 85 -7.53 9.87 -6.76
N ILE A 86 -6.26 10.03 -6.34
CA ILE A 86 -5.80 9.59 -5.02
C ILE A 86 -6.25 10.55 -3.92
N TRP A 87 -6.26 11.87 -4.18
CA TRP A 87 -6.83 12.81 -3.21
C TRP A 87 -8.30 12.52 -2.88
N ASN A 88 -9.10 12.15 -3.90
CA ASN A 88 -10.49 11.75 -3.70
C ASN A 88 -10.60 10.48 -2.86
N LEU A 89 -9.74 9.49 -3.09
CA LEU A 89 -9.65 8.28 -2.25
C LEU A 89 -9.34 8.65 -0.79
N VAL A 90 -8.29 9.45 -0.56
CA VAL A 90 -7.87 9.91 0.76
C VAL A 90 -9.01 10.64 1.47
N GLN A 91 -9.65 11.59 0.79
CA GLN A 91 -10.78 12.33 1.35
C GLN A 91 -11.93 11.40 1.72
N ARG A 92 -12.25 10.41 0.88
CA ARG A 92 -13.32 9.45 1.19
C ARG A 92 -12.99 8.59 2.41
N ILE A 93 -11.76 8.10 2.56
CA ILE A 93 -11.31 7.34 3.75
C ILE A 93 -11.53 8.13 5.05
N TYR A 94 -11.25 9.43 5.04
CA TYR A 94 -11.34 10.24 6.25
C TYR A 94 -12.72 10.83 6.52
N ARG A 95 -13.53 11.09 5.48
CA ARG A 95 -14.76 11.89 5.58
C ARG A 95 -16.04 11.11 5.38
N THR A 96 -16.01 9.91 4.81
CA THR A 96 -17.22 9.22 4.35
C THR A 96 -17.16 7.73 4.63
N THR A 97 -18.33 7.12 4.79
CA THR A 97 -18.48 5.66 4.82
C THR A 97 -18.57 5.15 3.39
N PHE A 98 -17.69 4.25 2.99
CA PHE A 98 -17.78 3.61 1.67
C PHE A 98 -19.00 2.68 1.59
N SER A 99 -19.43 2.38 0.36
CA SER A 99 -20.37 1.28 0.09
C SER A 99 -19.88 -0.01 0.74
N PRO A 100 -20.76 -0.93 1.18
CA PRO A 100 -20.37 -2.21 1.78
C PRO A 100 -19.35 -3.01 0.94
N HIS A 101 -19.35 -2.80 -0.37
CA HIS A 101 -18.44 -3.45 -1.32
C HIS A 101 -16.97 -3.01 -1.19
N VAL A 102 -16.69 -1.94 -0.45
CA VAL A 102 -15.33 -1.39 -0.22
C VAL A 102 -15.16 -1.03 1.26
N GLU A 103 -15.74 -1.84 2.15
CA GLU A 103 -15.70 -1.61 3.60
C GLU A 103 -14.28 -1.58 4.16
N GLU A 104 -13.33 -2.22 3.49
CA GLU A 104 -11.94 -2.25 3.93
C GLU A 104 -11.32 -0.87 4.06
N LEU A 105 -11.67 0.04 3.15
CA LEU A 105 -11.22 1.42 3.21
C LEU A 105 -11.85 2.20 4.37
N THR A 106 -13.09 1.87 4.73
CA THR A 106 -13.74 2.45 5.92
C THR A 106 -13.04 1.99 7.19
N GLN A 107 -12.70 0.72 7.32
CA GLN A 107 -12.01 0.20 8.51
C GLN A 107 -10.52 0.59 8.59
N SER A 108 -9.95 1.03 7.46
CA SER A 108 -8.60 1.61 7.40
C SER A 108 -8.52 3.02 8.00
N ARG A 109 -9.67 3.65 8.29
CA ARG A 109 -9.75 5.00 8.86
C ARG A 109 -9.04 5.06 10.22
N GLY A 110 -8.15 6.04 10.37
CA GLY A 110 -7.36 6.23 11.59
C GLY A 110 -6.16 5.29 11.73
N LYS A 111 -6.01 4.30 10.85
CA LYS A 111 -4.89 3.34 10.84
C LYS A 111 -3.95 3.53 9.66
N ILE A 112 -4.42 4.20 8.61
CA ILE A 112 -3.66 4.53 7.40
C ILE A 112 -3.47 6.05 7.31
N THR A 113 -2.28 6.45 6.88
CA THR A 113 -1.96 7.80 6.42
C THR A 113 -1.34 7.72 5.03
N ILE A 114 -1.79 8.57 4.12
CA ILE A 114 -1.27 8.65 2.74
C ILE A 114 -0.72 10.07 2.53
N ARG A 115 0.50 10.18 2.02
CA ARG A 115 1.15 11.45 1.72
C ARG A 115 1.76 11.41 0.32
N LEU A 116 1.60 12.50 -0.43
CA LEU A 116 2.33 12.71 -1.67
C LEU A 116 3.79 13.04 -1.32
N LEU A 117 4.74 12.38 -1.97
CA LEU A 117 6.16 12.70 -1.89
C LEU A 117 6.55 13.60 -3.05
N ASP A 118 7.46 14.54 -2.78
CA ASP A 118 8.16 15.26 -3.84
C ASP A 118 9.27 14.38 -4.45
N ASP A 119 9.79 14.82 -5.60
CA ASP A 119 10.82 14.08 -6.35
C ASP A 119 12.13 13.88 -5.57
N SER A 120 12.35 14.66 -4.51
CA SER A 120 13.55 14.60 -3.65
C SER A 120 13.35 13.79 -2.36
N SER A 121 12.13 13.38 -2.03
CA SER A 121 11.75 12.80 -0.74
C SER A 121 11.57 11.28 -0.78
N TRP A 122 12.22 10.59 -1.71
CA TRP A 122 12.17 9.14 -1.79
C TRP A 122 12.99 8.54 -0.66
N LEU A 123 12.31 8.01 0.36
CA LEU A 123 12.97 7.45 1.54
C LEU A 123 13.35 5.98 1.31
N ILE A 124 14.41 5.54 1.96
CA ILE A 124 14.65 4.10 2.09
C ILE A 124 13.69 3.59 3.16
N LEU A 125 12.79 2.67 2.79
CA LEU A 125 11.87 2.06 3.75
C LEU A 125 12.65 1.20 4.75
N PRO A 126 12.20 1.13 6.02
CA PRO A 126 12.83 0.25 7.01
C PRO A 126 12.75 -1.22 6.56
N CYS A 127 13.66 -2.04 7.08
CA CYS A 127 13.57 -3.48 6.88
C CYS A 127 12.25 -4.00 7.50
N GLN A 128 11.39 -4.55 6.64
CA GLN A 128 10.06 -5.04 7.00
C GLN A 128 9.69 -6.21 6.07
N ASP A 129 8.79 -7.09 6.49
CA ASP A 129 8.33 -8.21 5.66
C ASP A 129 7.46 -7.73 4.49
N VAL A 130 7.99 -7.82 3.28
CA VAL A 130 7.35 -7.38 2.03
C VAL A 130 6.57 -8.48 1.30
N SER A 131 6.46 -9.68 1.87
CA SER A 131 5.78 -10.80 1.23
C SER A 131 4.29 -10.52 0.96
N LEU A 132 3.80 -11.00 -0.18
CA LEU A 132 2.38 -10.90 -0.59
C LEU A 132 1.54 -12.13 -0.22
N GLY A 133 2.18 -13.21 0.25
CA GLY A 133 1.68 -14.59 0.17
C GLY A 133 0.20 -14.77 0.52
N GLY A 134 -0.60 -15.22 -0.46
CA GLY A 134 -2.01 -15.58 -0.31
C GLY A 134 -2.98 -14.44 0.00
N HIS A 135 -2.51 -13.19 0.01
CA HIS A 135 -3.34 -12.04 0.42
C HIS A 135 -4.01 -11.30 -0.73
N PHE A 136 -3.51 -11.45 -1.96
CA PHE A 136 -3.95 -10.70 -3.15
C PHE A 136 -4.15 -11.56 -4.40
N ASP A 137 -4.12 -12.88 -4.24
CA ASP A 137 -4.42 -13.86 -5.29
C ASP A 137 -5.94 -13.95 -5.57
#